data_AF-A0A453BNJ5-F1
#
_entry.id   AF-A0A453BNJ5-F1
#
_cell.length_a   1.000
_cell.length_b   1.000
_cell.length_c   1.000
_cell.angle_alpha   90.00
_cell.angle_beta   90.00
_cell.angle_gamma   90.00
#
_symmetry.space_group_name_H-M   'P 1'
#
loop_
_entity.id
_entity.type
_entity.pdbx_description
1 polymer ?
#
loop_
_entity_poly.entity_id
_entity_poly.type
_entity_poly.pdbx_seq_one_letter_code
_entity_poly.pdbx_strand_id
1 'polypeptide(L)'
;MLAYKPQLMACSIEERWKPLVKYLYHLNISRDGMKRMLVVQPTIFCLDLETVIAPKVRFLQDIGVRNDAVGNVLVKFPPVLTYSLYRKLRPVVIFLRTKAGVTEDDIGKVIALDPQLMGCSIAHKLEASVKYFRSLGIYHLVLGQMVADFPTLLRYNVDVLRPKYQYLRRVMVRPLKDLIEFPRFFSYSLEHRIEPRHKVLVANRINMKLRYMLPGSDEEFAQRVQE
;
A
#
# COMPACT_ATOMS: atom_id res chain seq x y z
N MET A 1 10.68 -28.21 1.62
CA MET A 1 10.75 -26.97 0.80
C MET A 1 11.66 -27.10 -0.42
N LEU A 2 12.87 -27.64 -0.30
CA LEU A 2 13.81 -27.76 -1.44
C LEU A 2 13.34 -28.73 -2.55
N ALA A 3 12.65 -29.82 -2.17
CA ALA A 3 12.15 -30.84 -3.11
C ALA A 3 11.19 -30.30 -4.19
N TYR A 4 10.53 -29.16 -3.96
CA TYR A 4 9.59 -28.56 -4.91
C TYR A 4 10.16 -27.33 -5.65
N LYS A 5 11.44 -26.99 -5.43
CA LYS A 5 12.09 -25.79 -5.99
C LYS A 5 13.54 -26.11 -6.40
N PRO A 6 13.74 -26.91 -7.46
CA PRO A 6 15.05 -27.43 -7.87
C PRO A 6 16.08 -26.32 -8.16
N GLN A 7 15.62 -25.14 -8.59
CA GLN A 7 16.46 -23.96 -8.80
C GLN A 7 17.24 -23.53 -7.54
N LEU A 8 16.72 -23.79 -6.33
CA LEU A 8 17.42 -23.47 -5.09
C LEU A 8 18.60 -24.41 -4.83
N MET A 9 18.56 -25.64 -5.36
CA MET A 9 19.65 -26.61 -5.21
C MET A 9 20.85 -26.28 -6.10
N ALA A 10 20.64 -25.54 -7.17
CA ALA A 10 21.70 -25.09 -8.08
C ALA A 10 22.43 -23.82 -7.57
N CYS A 11 21.94 -23.19 -6.50
CA CYS A 11 22.47 -21.95 -5.97
C CYS A 11 23.51 -22.24 -4.87
N SER A 12 24.78 -21.91 -5.12
CA SER A 12 25.88 -22.12 -4.16
C SER A 12 25.61 -21.43 -2.82
N ILE A 13 25.68 -22.19 -1.72
CA ILE A 13 25.45 -21.67 -0.37
C ILE A 13 26.56 -20.67 0.01
N GLU A 14 27.81 -21.01 -0.27
CA GLU A 14 28.97 -20.18 0.07
C GLU A 14 29.02 -18.89 -0.75
N GLU A 15 28.83 -18.99 -2.06
CA GLU A 15 29.07 -17.87 -2.96
C GLU A 15 27.85 -16.96 -3.11
N ARG A 16 26.63 -17.47 -2.88
CA ARG A 16 25.39 -16.68 -3.07
C ARG A 16 24.61 -16.46 -1.78
N TRP A 17 24.36 -17.53 -1.02
CA TRP A 17 23.46 -17.42 0.14
C TRP A 17 24.11 -16.67 1.30
N LYS A 18 25.36 -16.97 1.65
CA LYS A 18 26.04 -16.29 2.77
C LYS A 18 26.16 -14.77 2.56
N PRO A 19 26.65 -14.26 1.40
CA PRO A 19 26.70 -12.82 1.15
C PRO A 19 25.32 -12.17 1.18
N LEU A 20 24.31 -12.79 0.56
CA LEU A 20 22.94 -12.30 0.55
C LEU A 20 22.36 -12.21 1.96
N VAL A 21 22.47 -13.27 2.76
CA VAL A 21 21.95 -13.29 4.14
C VAL A 21 22.64 -12.21 4.98
N LYS A 22 23.96 -12.06 4.87
CA LYS A 22 24.69 -10.99 5.54
C LYS A 22 24.13 -9.62 5.12
N TYR A 23 23.94 -9.38 3.83
CA TYR A 23 23.37 -8.13 3.32
C TYR A 23 21.95 -7.87 3.84
N LEU A 24 21.07 -8.88 3.84
CA LEU A 24 19.71 -8.75 4.37
C LEU A 24 19.71 -8.42 5.87
N TYR A 25 20.66 -8.95 6.66
CA TYR A 25 20.83 -8.53 8.05
C TYR A 25 21.26 -7.06 8.18
N HIS A 26 22.12 -6.54 7.29
CA HIS A 26 22.49 -5.12 7.29
C HIS A 26 21.29 -4.21 6.96
N LEU A 27 20.28 -4.74 6.25
CA LEU A 27 19.00 -4.07 6.01
C LEU A 27 18.00 -4.25 7.17
N ASN A 28 18.45 -4.75 8.33
CA ASN A 28 17.63 -5.05 9.50
C ASN A 28 16.52 -6.08 9.25
N ILE A 29 16.71 -6.99 8.29
CA ILE A 29 15.76 -8.08 8.05
C ILE A 29 16.07 -9.23 9.00
N SER A 30 15.09 -9.58 9.84
CA SER A 30 15.21 -10.72 10.75
C SER A 30 15.17 -12.06 10.02
N ARG A 31 15.60 -13.12 10.71
CA ARG A 31 15.50 -14.51 10.20
C ARG A 31 14.09 -14.87 9.76
N ASP A 32 13.05 -14.48 10.52
CA ASP A 32 11.67 -14.76 10.14
C ASP A 32 11.19 -13.90 8.96
N GLY A 33 11.72 -12.68 8.83
CA GLY A 33 11.56 -11.88 7.61
C GLY A 33 12.11 -12.60 6.38
N MET A 34 13.33 -13.12 6.46
CA MET A 34 13.95 -13.90 5.38
C MET A 34 13.18 -15.19 5.07
N LYS A 35 12.69 -15.91 6.10
CA LYS A 35 11.82 -17.08 5.87
C LYS A 35 10.56 -16.71 5.10
N ARG A 36 9.89 -15.61 5.45
CA ARG A 36 8.72 -15.12 4.70
C ARG A 36 9.08 -14.81 3.25
N MET A 37 10.20 -14.12 3.02
CA MET A 37 10.70 -13.84 1.67
C MET A 37 10.93 -15.13 0.88
N LEU A 38 11.56 -16.15 1.48
CA LEU A 38 11.85 -17.44 0.84
C LEU A 38 10.56 -18.21 0.49
N VAL A 39 9.53 -18.14 1.34
CA VAL A 39 8.24 -18.78 1.07
C VAL A 39 7.52 -18.07 -0.08
N VAL A 40 7.43 -16.74 -0.03
CA VAL A 40 6.69 -15.92 -1.00
C VAL A 40 7.39 -15.88 -2.36
N GLN A 41 8.69 -15.58 -2.38
CA GLN A 41 9.47 -15.41 -3.61
C GLN A 41 10.87 -16.04 -3.49
N PRO A 42 10.97 -17.38 -3.56
CA PRO A 42 12.24 -18.09 -3.39
C PRO A 42 13.30 -17.74 -4.42
N THR A 43 12.90 -17.33 -5.63
CA THR A 43 13.86 -16.98 -6.68
C THR A 43 14.79 -15.84 -6.30
N ILE A 44 14.44 -15.02 -5.29
CA ILE A 44 15.31 -13.96 -4.74
C ILE A 44 16.66 -14.52 -4.29
N PHE A 45 16.68 -15.72 -3.69
CA PHE A 45 17.90 -16.36 -3.19
C PHE A 45 18.80 -16.94 -4.29
N CYS A 46 18.36 -16.82 -5.54
CA CYS A 46 19.15 -17.17 -6.71
C CYS A 46 19.49 -15.96 -7.59
N LEU A 47 19.06 -14.76 -7.20
CA LEU A 47 19.44 -13.51 -7.87
C LEU A 47 20.84 -13.09 -7.43
N ASP A 48 21.54 -12.42 -8.33
CA ASP A 48 22.85 -11.85 -8.04
C ASP A 48 22.72 -10.64 -7.10
N LEU A 49 23.53 -10.63 -6.04
CA LEU A 49 23.45 -9.59 -5.02
C LEU A 49 23.83 -8.21 -5.59
N GLU A 50 24.97 -8.12 -6.26
CA GLU A 50 25.58 -6.85 -6.68
C GLU A 50 24.89 -6.23 -7.90
N THR A 51 24.50 -7.07 -8.86
CA THR A 51 23.94 -6.61 -10.14
C THR A 51 22.42 -6.55 -10.15
N VAL A 52 21.73 -7.27 -9.25
CA VAL A 52 20.26 -7.36 -9.26
C VAL A 52 19.61 -6.83 -7.98
N ILE A 53 20.08 -7.20 -6.80
CA ILE A 53 19.44 -6.84 -5.52
C ILE A 53 19.88 -5.46 -5.04
N ALA A 54 21.19 -5.22 -4.94
CA ALA A 54 21.75 -3.96 -4.44
C ALA A 54 21.27 -2.73 -5.25
N PRO A 55 21.19 -2.75 -6.59
CA PRO A 55 20.69 -1.61 -7.36
C PRO A 55 19.21 -1.29 -7.08
N LYS A 56 18.39 -2.30 -6.75
CA LYS A 56 16.99 -2.08 -6.37
C LYS A 56 16.86 -1.51 -4.97
N VAL A 57 17.73 -1.92 -4.05
CA VAL A 57 17.83 -1.32 -2.72
C VAL A 57 18.25 0.14 -2.81
N ARG A 58 19.31 0.44 -3.59
CA ARG A 58 19.74 1.82 -3.86
C ARG A 58 18.61 2.64 -4.46
N PHE A 59 17.90 2.11 -5.44
CA PHE A 59 16.74 2.80 -6.01
C PHE A 59 15.65 3.12 -4.96
N LEU A 60 15.35 2.20 -4.03
CA LEU A 60 14.40 2.49 -2.94
C LEU A 60 14.90 3.65 -2.06
N GLN A 61 16.20 3.69 -1.77
CA GLN A 61 16.83 4.78 -1.02
C GLN A 61 16.79 6.11 -1.80
N ASP A 62 17.09 6.07 -3.10
CA ASP A 62 17.10 7.24 -4.00
C ASP A 62 15.72 7.90 -4.13
N ILE A 63 14.64 7.11 -4.07
CA ILE A 63 13.27 7.63 -4.05
C ILE A 63 12.82 8.04 -2.63
N GLY A 64 13.73 8.10 -1.65
CA GLY A 64 13.45 8.59 -0.30
C GLY A 64 12.89 7.55 0.68
N VAL A 65 12.94 6.24 0.39
CA VAL A 65 12.64 5.23 1.41
C VAL A 65 13.75 5.25 2.46
N ARG A 66 13.40 5.57 3.71
CA ARG A 66 14.35 5.61 4.83
C ARG A 66 15.08 4.27 4.99
N ASN A 67 16.38 4.32 5.30
CA ASN A 67 17.24 3.13 5.43
C ASN A 67 16.69 2.09 6.41
N ASP A 68 16.12 2.53 7.53
CA ASP A 68 15.49 1.68 8.53
C ASP A 68 14.17 1.04 8.05
N ALA A 69 13.54 1.58 7.02
CA ALA A 69 12.30 1.08 6.43
C ALA A 69 12.53 0.13 5.23
N VAL A 70 13.70 0.18 4.57
CA VAL A 70 14.00 -0.64 3.38
C VAL A 70 13.79 -2.13 3.64
N GLY A 71 14.32 -2.65 4.75
CA GLY A 71 14.15 -4.06 5.09
C GLY A 71 12.69 -4.48 5.19
N ASN A 72 11.86 -3.63 5.82
CA ASN A 72 10.42 -3.87 5.94
C ASN A 72 9.71 -3.86 4.57
N VAL A 73 10.12 -2.98 3.65
CA VAL A 73 9.61 -2.95 2.26
C VAL A 73 9.87 -4.29 1.57
N LEU A 74 11.11 -4.79 1.65
CA LEU A 74 11.50 -6.05 1.02
C LEU A 74 10.77 -7.26 1.63
N VAL A 75 10.51 -7.25 2.94
CA VAL A 75 9.78 -8.33 3.61
C VAL A 75 8.28 -8.29 3.29
N LYS A 76 7.67 -7.10 3.25
CA LYS A 76 6.24 -6.92 2.93
C LYS A 76 5.92 -7.25 1.48
N PHE A 77 6.84 -6.97 0.55
CA PHE A 77 6.65 -7.27 -0.86
C PHE A 77 7.95 -7.74 -1.53
N PRO A 78 8.37 -8.99 -1.25
CA PRO A 78 9.58 -9.57 -1.82
C PRO A 78 9.65 -9.54 -3.36
N PRO A 79 8.53 -9.72 -4.11
CA PRO A 79 8.55 -9.64 -5.58
C PRO A 79 9.09 -8.32 -6.16
N VAL A 80 9.19 -7.24 -5.37
CA VAL A 80 9.84 -6.00 -5.83
C VAL A 80 11.27 -6.26 -6.35
N LEU A 81 11.98 -7.25 -5.80
CA LEU A 81 13.34 -7.61 -6.19
C LEU A 81 13.44 -8.33 -7.53
N THR A 82 12.34 -8.89 -8.04
CA THR A 82 12.31 -9.61 -9.33
C THR A 82 11.86 -8.72 -10.49
N TYR A 83 11.27 -7.55 -10.20
CA TYR A 83 10.80 -6.64 -11.23
C TYR A 83 11.91 -5.84 -11.91
N SER A 84 11.71 -5.53 -13.17
CA SER A 84 12.61 -4.65 -13.93
C SER A 84 12.62 -3.25 -13.34
N LEU A 85 13.80 -2.74 -13.03
CA LEU A 85 13.97 -1.38 -12.53
C LEU A 85 13.43 -0.34 -13.53
N TYR A 86 13.75 -0.52 -14.81
CA TYR A 86 13.44 0.43 -15.87
C TYR A 86 12.05 0.23 -16.48
N ARG A 87 11.58 -1.01 -16.61
CA ARG A 87 10.28 -1.29 -17.25
C ARG A 87 9.11 -1.34 -16.27
N LYS A 88 9.37 -1.44 -14.96
CA LYS A 88 8.33 -1.59 -13.95
C LYS A 88 8.45 -0.60 -12.80
N LEU A 89 9.55 -0.62 -12.05
CA LEU A 89 9.66 0.13 -10.79
C LEU A 89 9.69 1.65 -11.02
N ARG A 90 10.59 2.15 -11.88
CA ARG A 90 10.68 3.58 -12.24
C ARG A 90 9.39 4.12 -12.86
N PRO A 91 8.76 3.45 -13.85
CA PRO A 91 7.48 3.90 -14.39
C PRO A 91 6.37 4.06 -13.35
N VAL A 92 6.28 3.16 -12.36
CA VAL A 92 5.27 3.29 -11.29
C VAL A 92 5.54 4.51 -10.42
N VAL A 93 6.79 4.75 -10.03
CA VAL A 93 7.18 5.95 -9.25
C VAL A 93 6.88 7.23 -10.04
N ILE A 94 7.23 7.28 -11.33
CA ILE A 94 6.92 8.41 -12.20
C ILE A 94 5.41 8.63 -12.29
N PHE A 95 4.62 7.56 -12.42
CA PHE A 95 3.17 7.66 -12.46
C PHE A 95 2.59 8.23 -11.15
N LEU A 96 3.04 7.72 -10.00
CA LEU A 96 2.57 8.19 -8.69
C LEU A 96 2.81 9.69 -8.52
N ARG A 97 3.99 10.16 -8.94
CA ARG A 97 4.32 11.58 -8.89
C ARG A 97 3.52 12.43 -9.88
N THR A 98 3.54 12.05 -11.16
CA THR A 98 3.03 12.90 -12.24
C THR A 98 1.53 12.80 -12.48
N LYS A 99 0.91 11.65 -12.17
CA LYS A 99 -0.53 11.41 -12.43
C LYS A 99 -1.33 11.32 -11.14
N ALA A 100 -0.81 10.65 -10.12
CA ALA A 100 -1.47 10.53 -8.82
C ALA A 100 -1.20 11.71 -7.88
N GLY A 101 -0.21 12.57 -8.18
CA GLY A 101 0.03 13.84 -7.48
C GLY A 101 0.84 13.70 -6.20
N VAL A 102 1.43 12.53 -5.94
CA VAL A 102 2.31 12.29 -4.79
C VAL A 102 3.55 13.18 -4.92
N THR A 103 3.88 13.89 -3.85
CA THR A 103 5.05 14.77 -3.84
C THR A 103 6.35 13.95 -3.82
N GLU A 104 7.47 14.60 -4.12
CA GLU A 104 8.80 13.98 -4.00
C GLU A 104 9.09 13.56 -2.56
N ASP A 105 8.74 14.41 -1.60
CA ASP A 105 9.00 14.15 -0.19
C ASP A 105 8.14 12.98 0.35
N ASP A 106 6.96 12.76 -0.22
CA ASP A 106 6.05 11.69 0.20
C ASP A 106 6.30 10.35 -0.51
N ILE A 107 7.00 10.29 -1.65
CA ILE A 107 7.07 9.07 -2.46
C ILE A 107 7.73 7.91 -1.71
N GLY A 108 8.81 8.18 -0.98
CA GLY A 108 9.47 7.20 -0.13
C GLY A 108 8.56 6.67 0.98
N LYS A 109 7.79 7.56 1.62
CA LYS A 109 6.79 7.19 2.63
C LYS A 109 5.68 6.32 2.04
N VAL A 110 5.14 6.69 0.87
CA VAL A 110 4.09 5.95 0.16
C VAL A 110 4.54 4.51 -0.14
N ILE A 111 5.74 4.34 -0.69
CA ILE A 111 6.29 3.01 -1.00
C ILE A 111 6.62 2.23 0.28
N ALA A 112 7.09 2.89 1.35
CA ALA A 112 7.34 2.24 2.63
C ALA A 112 6.05 1.68 3.28
N LEU A 113 4.96 2.43 3.16
CA LEU A 113 3.65 2.07 3.71
C LEU A 113 2.98 0.95 2.92
N ASP A 114 2.97 1.03 1.58
CA ASP A 114 2.36 0.01 0.70
C ASP A 114 3.24 -0.34 -0.52
N PRO A 115 4.28 -1.17 -0.33
CA PRO A 115 5.19 -1.61 -1.39
C PRO A 115 4.50 -2.29 -2.57
N GLN A 116 3.31 -2.86 -2.36
CA GLN A 116 2.56 -3.62 -3.36
C GLN A 116 2.12 -2.73 -4.54
N LEU A 117 2.09 -1.40 -4.36
CA LEU A 117 1.90 -0.45 -5.47
C LEU A 117 2.91 -0.64 -6.59
N MET A 118 4.16 -1.01 -6.27
CA MET A 118 5.22 -1.26 -7.26
C MET A 118 4.91 -2.45 -8.18
N GLY A 119 3.98 -3.33 -7.77
CA GLY A 119 3.49 -4.44 -8.59
C GLY A 119 2.27 -4.11 -9.45
N CYS A 120 1.55 -3.02 -9.16
CA CYS A 120 0.32 -2.69 -9.88
C CYS A 120 0.56 -2.37 -11.37
N SER A 121 -0.38 -2.77 -12.22
CA SER A 121 -0.40 -2.32 -13.62
C SER A 121 -0.76 -0.85 -13.69
N ILE A 122 0.01 -0.05 -14.42
CA ILE A 122 -0.31 1.37 -14.61
C ILE A 122 -1.62 1.49 -15.39
N ALA A 123 -1.67 0.90 -16.59
CA ALA A 123 -2.81 1.03 -17.51
C ALA A 123 -4.10 0.39 -16.95
N HIS A 124 -4.01 -0.81 -16.37
CA HIS A 124 -5.20 -1.57 -15.98
C HIS A 124 -5.63 -1.36 -14.53
N LYS A 125 -4.82 -0.68 -13.71
CA LYS A 125 -5.13 -0.51 -12.29
C LYS A 125 -5.00 0.93 -11.81
N LEU A 126 -3.78 1.47 -11.84
CA LEU A 126 -3.53 2.78 -11.24
C LEU A 126 -4.23 3.91 -12.00
N GLU A 127 -4.24 3.85 -13.33
CA GLU A 127 -4.87 4.87 -14.17
C GLU A 127 -6.39 4.92 -13.99
N ALA A 128 -7.05 3.75 -13.93
CA ALA A 128 -8.49 3.67 -13.66
C ALA A 128 -8.85 4.28 -12.29
N SER A 129 -8.03 4.01 -11.27
CA SER A 129 -8.22 4.58 -9.93
C SER A 129 -8.06 6.10 -9.92
N VAL A 130 -7.00 6.63 -10.53
CA VAL A 130 -6.76 8.08 -10.63
C VAL A 130 -7.87 8.78 -11.42
N LYS A 131 -8.30 8.21 -12.55
CA LYS A 131 -9.41 8.76 -13.35
C LYS A 131 -10.70 8.82 -12.54
N TYR A 132 -10.99 7.76 -11.77
CA TYR A 132 -12.16 7.73 -10.90
C TYR A 132 -12.12 8.86 -9.87
N PHE A 133 -11.05 9.01 -9.09
CA PHE A 133 -10.97 10.08 -8.08
C PHE A 133 -11.05 11.49 -8.68
N ARG A 134 -10.43 11.70 -9.84
CA ARG A 134 -10.58 12.97 -10.58
C ARG A 134 -12.02 13.23 -11.02
N SER A 135 -12.75 12.20 -11.45
CA SER A 135 -14.18 12.34 -11.80
C SER A 135 -15.09 12.68 -10.61
N LEU A 136 -14.61 12.49 -9.38
CA LEU A 136 -15.32 12.93 -8.17
C LEU A 136 -15.09 14.42 -7.87
N GLY A 137 -14.21 15.10 -8.62
CA GLY A 137 -13.79 16.48 -8.36
C GLY A 137 -12.58 16.61 -7.42
N ILE A 138 -11.84 15.51 -7.18
CA ILE A 138 -10.62 15.56 -6.36
C ILE A 138 -9.46 16.05 -7.22
N TYR A 139 -8.91 17.20 -6.84
CA TYR A 139 -7.78 17.83 -7.54
C TYR A 139 -6.47 17.06 -7.36
N HIS A 140 -5.54 17.28 -8.29
CA HIS A 140 -4.32 16.50 -8.43
C HIS A 140 -3.46 16.44 -7.15
N LEU A 141 -3.13 17.58 -6.54
CA LEU A 141 -2.31 17.63 -5.33
C LEU A 141 -3.04 17.09 -4.11
N VAL A 142 -4.37 17.30 -4.04
CA VAL A 142 -5.20 16.76 -2.97
C VAL A 142 -5.24 15.23 -3.03
N LEU A 143 -5.37 14.65 -4.23
CA LEU A 143 -5.25 13.20 -4.41
C LEU A 143 -3.88 12.70 -3.96
N GLY A 144 -2.81 13.44 -4.27
CA GLY A 144 -1.46 13.16 -3.79
C GLY A 144 -1.38 13.03 -2.27
N GLN A 145 -1.94 14.00 -1.55
CA GLN A 145 -2.03 13.98 -0.08
C GLN A 145 -2.85 12.79 0.43
N MET A 146 -3.99 12.48 -0.21
CA MET A 146 -4.79 11.32 0.15
C MET A 146 -4.02 10.01 -0.03
N VAL A 147 -3.23 9.89 -1.10
CA VAL A 147 -2.38 8.72 -1.36
C VAL A 147 -1.20 8.65 -0.39
N ALA A 148 -0.62 9.79 -0.01
CA ALA A 148 0.43 9.88 1.01
C ALA A 148 -0.04 9.43 2.40
N ASP A 149 -1.31 9.72 2.75
CA ASP A 149 -1.94 9.26 3.99
C ASP A 149 -2.36 7.78 3.91
N PHE A 150 -2.93 7.35 2.79
CA PHE A 150 -3.45 6.01 2.60
C PHE A 150 -3.14 5.43 1.21
N PRO A 151 -1.92 4.91 0.97
CA PRO A 151 -1.47 4.44 -0.35
C PRO A 151 -2.34 3.33 -0.97
N THR A 152 -2.92 2.47 -0.14
CA THR A 152 -3.80 1.38 -0.56
C THR A 152 -5.06 1.89 -1.28
N LEU A 153 -5.38 3.18 -1.16
CA LEU A 153 -6.43 3.86 -1.92
C LEU A 153 -6.39 3.54 -3.43
N LEU A 154 -5.20 3.54 -4.05
CA LEU A 154 -5.04 3.26 -5.48
C LEU A 154 -5.14 1.78 -5.85
N ARG A 155 -5.14 0.88 -4.85
CA ARG A 155 -5.24 -0.56 -5.06
C ARG A 155 -6.65 -1.10 -4.94
N TYR A 156 -7.62 -0.31 -4.48
CA TYR A 156 -9.02 -0.72 -4.53
C TYR A 156 -9.56 -0.76 -5.96
N ASN A 157 -10.45 -1.70 -6.24
CA ASN A 157 -11.20 -1.72 -7.49
C ASN A 157 -12.24 -0.59 -7.47
N VAL A 158 -12.37 0.13 -8.57
CA VAL A 158 -13.33 1.24 -8.67
C VAL A 158 -14.76 0.76 -8.41
N ASP A 159 -15.08 -0.48 -8.79
CA ASP A 159 -16.39 -1.10 -8.55
C ASP A 159 -16.70 -1.31 -7.07
N VAL A 160 -15.66 -1.43 -6.22
CA VAL A 160 -15.80 -1.51 -4.76
C VAL A 160 -15.85 -0.12 -4.12
N LEU A 161 -15.16 0.86 -4.71
CA LEU A 161 -15.16 2.24 -4.22
C LEU A 161 -16.49 2.94 -4.51
N ARG A 162 -17.07 2.71 -5.70
CA ARG A 162 -18.23 3.43 -6.19
C ARG A 162 -19.47 3.30 -5.29
N PRO A 163 -19.89 2.10 -4.84
CA PRO A 163 -21.02 1.97 -3.93
C PRO A 163 -20.79 2.70 -2.60
N LYS A 164 -19.57 2.63 -2.05
CA LYS A 164 -19.22 3.32 -0.80
C LYS A 164 -19.31 4.83 -0.94
N TYR A 165 -18.80 5.38 -2.04
CA TYR A 165 -18.90 6.82 -2.32
C TYR A 165 -20.36 7.26 -2.56
N GLN A 166 -21.14 6.46 -3.31
CA GLN A 166 -22.56 6.73 -3.53
C GLN A 166 -23.33 6.76 -2.21
N TYR A 167 -23.07 5.81 -1.31
CA TYR A 167 -23.66 5.80 0.02
C TYR A 167 -23.30 7.06 0.81
N LEU A 168 -22.02 7.44 0.83
CA LEU A 168 -21.55 8.66 1.51
C LEU A 168 -22.26 9.93 1.02
N ARG A 169 -22.41 10.08 -0.31
CA ARG A 169 -22.98 11.30 -0.90
C ARG A 169 -24.51 11.33 -0.90
N ARG A 170 -25.16 10.20 -1.19
CA ARG A 170 -26.62 10.13 -1.41
C ARG A 170 -27.39 9.73 -0.16
N VAL A 171 -26.83 8.84 0.67
CA VAL A 171 -27.52 8.29 1.84
C VAL A 171 -27.08 9.01 3.11
N MET A 172 -25.77 9.17 3.33
CA MET A 172 -25.25 9.91 4.49
C MET A 172 -25.27 11.43 4.28
N VAL A 173 -25.47 11.90 3.05
CA VAL A 173 -25.51 13.32 2.66
C VAL A 173 -24.26 14.09 3.13
N ARG A 174 -23.09 13.44 3.10
CA ARG A 174 -21.82 14.03 3.59
C ARG A 174 -21.01 14.68 2.47
N PRO A 175 -20.38 15.86 2.68
CA PRO A 175 -19.60 16.53 1.65
C PRO A 175 -18.38 15.71 1.19
N LEU A 176 -17.88 15.97 -0.02
CA LEU A 176 -16.65 15.33 -0.53
C LEU A 176 -15.43 15.58 0.40
N LYS A 177 -15.42 16.72 1.09
CA LYS A 177 -14.38 17.09 2.05
C LYS A 177 -14.17 16.03 3.15
N ASP A 178 -15.25 15.39 3.62
CA ASP A 178 -15.16 14.34 4.64
C ASP A 178 -14.36 13.13 4.13
N LEU A 179 -14.48 12.82 2.83
CA LEU A 179 -13.71 11.76 2.20
C LEU A 179 -12.24 12.15 2.02
N ILE A 180 -11.96 13.40 1.64
CA ILE A 180 -10.59 13.91 1.47
C ILE A 180 -9.86 13.88 2.82
N GLU A 181 -10.52 14.31 3.89
CA GLU A 181 -9.97 14.29 5.24
C GLU A 181 -9.81 12.88 5.84
N PHE A 182 -10.54 11.88 5.31
CA PHE A 182 -10.48 10.51 5.78
C PHE A 182 -10.56 9.50 4.63
N PRO A 183 -9.51 9.35 3.80
CA PRO A 183 -9.52 8.45 2.63
C PRO A 183 -9.70 6.98 3.02
N ARG A 184 -9.30 6.64 4.25
CA ARG A 184 -9.49 5.33 4.87
C ARG A 184 -10.96 4.93 5.03
N PHE A 185 -11.91 5.84 4.80
CA PHE A 185 -13.33 5.50 4.60
C PHE A 185 -13.51 4.27 3.69
N PHE A 186 -12.76 4.19 2.59
CA PHE A 186 -12.87 3.09 1.64
C PHE A 186 -12.35 1.74 2.14
N SER A 187 -11.59 1.69 3.23
CA SER A 187 -11.13 0.42 3.80
C SER A 187 -12.21 -0.30 4.60
N TYR A 188 -13.25 0.40 5.04
CA TYR A 188 -14.33 -0.20 5.82
C TYR A 188 -15.37 -0.88 4.93
N SER A 189 -15.94 -1.99 5.41
CA SER A 189 -17.05 -2.65 4.73
C SER A 189 -18.26 -1.72 4.69
N LEU A 190 -18.96 -1.68 3.55
CA LEU A 190 -20.20 -0.94 3.43
C LEU A 190 -21.24 -1.56 4.37
N GLU A 191 -21.59 -2.81 4.11
CA GLU A 191 -22.65 -3.57 4.78
C GLU A 191 -22.37 -3.83 6.26
N HIS A 192 -21.12 -4.11 6.63
CA HIS A 192 -20.79 -4.55 7.99
C HIS A 192 -20.19 -3.46 8.88
N ARG A 193 -19.91 -2.26 8.37
CA ARG A 193 -19.31 -1.18 9.18
C ARG A 193 -19.90 0.18 8.91
N ILE A 194 -19.94 0.62 7.65
CA ILE A 194 -20.40 1.97 7.31
C ILE A 194 -21.90 2.11 7.55
N GLU A 195 -22.72 1.22 6.98
CA GLU A 195 -24.17 1.32 7.10
C GLU A 195 -24.70 1.10 8.53
N PRO A 196 -24.27 0.05 9.28
CA PRO A 196 -24.78 -0.19 10.62
C PRO A 196 -24.49 0.98 11.55
N ARG A 197 -23.26 1.50 11.53
CA ARG A 197 -22.88 2.66 12.36
C ARG A 197 -23.61 3.92 11.93
N HIS A 198 -23.84 4.12 10.63
CA HIS A 198 -24.60 5.27 10.14
C HIS A 198 -26.04 5.25 10.68
N LYS A 199 -26.71 4.08 10.62
CA LYS A 199 -28.07 3.91 11.14
C LYS A 199 -28.16 4.21 12.64
N VAL A 200 -27.18 3.77 13.43
CA VAL A 200 -27.11 4.08 14.87
C VAL A 200 -26.99 5.60 15.10
N LEU A 201 -26.12 6.29 14.37
CA LEU A 201 -25.98 7.75 14.51
C LEU A 201 -27.27 8.50 14.14
N VAL A 202 -27.96 8.08 13.08
CA VAL A 202 -29.24 8.69 12.66
C VAL A 202 -30.32 8.46 13.72
N ALA A 203 -30.44 7.23 14.24
CA ALA A 203 -31.42 6.89 15.27
C ALA A 203 -31.24 7.71 16.56
N ASN A 204 -29.98 7.99 16.92
CA ASN A 204 -29.63 8.80 18.09
C ASN A 204 -29.48 10.30 17.79
N ARG A 205 -29.72 10.74 16.54
CA ARG A 205 -29.56 12.14 16.08
C ARG A 205 -28.16 12.72 16.32
N ILE A 206 -27.13 11.88 16.25
CA ILE A 206 -25.74 12.26 16.49
C ILE A 206 -25.05 12.62 15.18
N ASN A 207 -24.34 13.75 15.16
CA ASN A 207 -23.45 14.12 14.07
C ASN A 207 -21.99 13.89 14.45
N MET A 208 -21.35 12.88 13.85
CA MET A 208 -19.98 12.48 14.16
C MET A 208 -19.12 12.46 12.90
N LYS A 209 -17.84 12.89 12.99
CA LYS A 209 -16.90 12.79 11.86
C LYS A 209 -16.60 11.32 11.55
N LEU A 210 -16.38 11.01 10.26
CA LEU A 210 -16.07 9.65 9.80
C LEU A 210 -14.90 8.98 10.55
N ARG A 211 -13.88 9.78 10.90
CA ARG A 211 -12.69 9.35 11.64
C ARG A 211 -12.97 8.89 13.07
N TYR A 212 -14.10 9.26 13.66
CA TYR A 212 -14.53 8.80 14.99
C TYR A 212 -15.61 7.72 14.89
N MET A 213 -16.40 7.78 13.82
CA MET A 213 -17.48 6.83 13.55
C MET A 213 -16.95 5.45 13.16
N LEU A 214 -15.96 5.35 12.29
CA LEU A 214 -15.60 4.08 11.62
C LEU A 214 -14.50 3.26 12.29
N PRO A 215 -13.46 3.85 12.91
CA PRO A 215 -12.44 3.09 13.63
C PRO A 215 -12.95 2.51 14.96
N GLY A 216 -12.24 1.52 15.48
CA GLY A 216 -12.49 0.92 16.79
C GLY A 216 -13.45 -0.27 16.78
N SER A 217 -13.57 -0.94 17.93
CA SER A 217 -14.53 -2.02 18.13
C SER A 217 -15.97 -1.49 18.16
N ASP A 218 -16.95 -2.39 18.16
CA ASP A 218 -18.36 -1.98 18.24
C ASP A 218 -18.74 -1.51 19.65
N GLU A 219 -18.05 -2.02 20.68
CA GLU A 219 -18.17 -1.53 22.07
C GLU A 219 -17.64 -0.10 22.19
N GLU A 220 -16.44 0.20 21.68
CA GLU A 220 -15.88 1.56 21.68
C GLU A 220 -16.77 2.54 20.93
N PHE A 221 -17.36 2.11 19.81
CA PHE A 221 -18.31 2.93 19.07
C PHE A 221 -19.60 3.17 19.85
N ALA A 222 -20.14 2.14 20.52
CA ALA A 222 -21.34 2.26 21.34
C ALA A 222 -21.13 3.23 22.53
N GLN A 223 -19.95 3.20 23.16
CA GLN A 223 -19.59 4.15 24.21
C GLN A 223 -19.63 5.60 23.71
N ARG A 224 -19.02 5.89 22.55
CA ARG A 224 -19.04 7.23 21.92
C ARG A 224 -20.43 7.72 21.50
N VAL A 225 -21.41 6.83 21.41
CA VAL A 225 -22.81 7.15 21.08
C VAL A 225 -23.62 7.47 22.35
N GLN A 226 -23.15 7.01 23.51
CA GLN A 226 -23.79 7.24 24.81
C GLN A 226 -23.29 8.50 25.51
N GLU A 227 -22.08 8.97 25.16
CA GLU A 227 -21.50 10.26 25.56
C GLU A 227 -22.14 11.46 24.84
#